data_AF-A0A534LG32-F1
#
_entry.id   AF-A0A534LG32-F1
#
_cell.length_a   1.000
_cell.length_b   1.000
_cell.length_c   1.000
_cell.angle_alpha   90.00
_cell.angle_beta   90.00
_cell.angle_gamma   90.00
#
_symmetry.space_group_name_H-M   'P 1'
#
loop_
_entity.id
_entity.type
_entity.pdbx_description
1 polymer ?
#
loop_
_entity_poly.entity_id
_entity_poly.type
_entity_poly.pdbx_seq_one_letter_code
_entity_poly.pdbx_strand_id
1 'polypeptide(L)'
;LIATGRSVLADIQAMGLSGWIPVLYLGTFPTFGGYGIWFRALERIPAASAGAYIYASTLVAVVGGIVILGESLTLGAIAGGAMVIAGVVLAQQLRKRSA
;
A
#
# COMPACT_ATOMS: atom_id res chain seq x y z
N LEU A 1 15.94 18.94 7.36
CA LEU A 1 15.72 17.57 6.85
C LEU A 1 16.10 17.54 5.37
N ILE A 2 17.38 17.77 5.09
CA ILE A 2 17.94 17.77 3.73
C ILE A 2 18.84 16.54 3.67
N ALA A 3 18.47 15.59 2.82
CA ALA A 3 19.31 14.47 2.44
C ALA A 3 20.53 15.02 1.67
N THR A 4 21.58 15.37 2.41
CA THR A 4 22.83 15.85 1.83
C THR A 4 23.59 14.65 1.28
N GLY A 5 23.94 14.63 -0.01
CA GLY A 5 24.43 13.44 -0.71
C GLY A 5 25.61 12.68 -0.07
N ARG A 6 26.36 13.30 0.85
CA ARG A 6 27.44 12.64 1.60
C ARG A 6 26.93 11.74 2.73
N SER A 7 25.82 12.10 3.39
CA SER A 7 25.22 11.26 4.44
C SER A 7 24.53 10.04 3.84
N VAL A 8 23.86 10.21 2.68
CA VAL A 8 23.19 9.09 1.98
C VAL A 8 24.19 8.02 1.55
N LEU A 9 25.34 8.41 0.98
CA LEU A 9 26.37 7.43 0.61
C LEU A 9 26.92 6.68 1.84
N ALA A 10 27.12 7.39 2.96
CA ALA A 10 27.55 6.77 4.21
C ALA A 10 26.48 5.83 4.79
N ASP A 11 25.21 6.22 4.73
CA ASP A 11 24.08 5.40 5.20
C ASP A 11 23.93 4.13 4.35
N ILE A 12 24.06 4.23 3.03
CA ILE A 12 24.03 3.06 2.12
C ILE A 12 25.19 2.11 2.38
N GLN A 13 26.38 2.64 2.67
CA GLN A 13 27.54 1.82 3.03
C GLN A 13 27.39 1.18 4.42
N ALA A 14 26.66 1.82 5.33
CA ALA A 14 26.39 1.32 6.68
C ALA A 14 25.18 0.36 6.75
N MET A 15 24.26 0.44 5.79
CA MET A 15 23.13 -0.48 5.62
C MET A 15 23.67 -1.86 5.22
N GLY A 16 23.98 -2.69 6.21
CA GLY A 16 24.24 -4.12 5.99
C GLY A 16 23.00 -4.86 5.46
N LEU A 17 23.00 -6.20 5.54
CA LEU A 17 21.91 -7.04 5.02
C LEU A 17 20.52 -6.66 5.54
N SER A 18 20.42 -6.15 6.78
CA SER A 18 19.15 -5.72 7.38
C SER A 18 18.50 -4.53 6.67
N GLY A 19 19.29 -3.65 6.04
CA GLY A 19 18.77 -2.52 5.24
C GLY A 19 18.42 -2.94 3.81
N TRP A 20 19.23 -3.83 3.22
CA TRP A 20 19.01 -4.28 1.84
C TRP A 20 17.85 -5.26 1.67
N ILE A 21 17.56 -6.09 2.67
CA ILE A 21 16.45 -7.07 2.60
C ILE A 21 15.10 -6.37 2.38
N PRO A 22 14.69 -5.36 3.18
CA PRO A 22 13.45 -4.61 2.94
C PRO A 22 13.43 -3.92 1.56
N VAL A 23 14.57 -3.37 1.13
CA VAL A 23 14.70 -2.70 -0.17
C VAL A 23 14.44 -3.67 -1.31
N LEU A 24 15.07 -4.84 -1.29
CA LEU A 24 14.87 -5.88 -2.29
C LEU A 24 13.44 -6.43 -2.24
N TYR A 25 12.91 -6.65 -1.04
CA TYR A 25 11.53 -7.09 -0.87
C TYR A 25 10.54 -6.11 -1.52
N LEU A 26 10.65 -4.81 -1.22
CA LEU A 26 9.79 -3.77 -1.79
C LEU A 26 10.00 -3.59 -3.30
N GLY A 27 11.24 -3.69 -3.77
CA GLY A 27 11.57 -3.57 -5.20
C GLY A 27 11.01 -4.74 -6.03
N THR A 28 11.01 -5.96 -5.50
CA THR A 28 10.59 -7.13 -6.28
C THR A 28 9.11 -7.45 -6.11
N PHE A 29 8.59 -7.53 -4.88
CA PHE A 29 7.25 -8.07 -4.66
C PHE A 29 6.14 -7.05 -4.98
N PRO A 30 5.97 -5.95 -4.22
CA PRO A 30 4.89 -5.02 -4.49
C PRO A 30 5.14 -4.21 -5.75
N THR A 31 6.40 -3.87 -6.05
CA THR A 31 6.71 -3.06 -7.24
C THR A 31 6.68 -3.91 -8.50
N PHE A 32 7.60 -4.85 -8.69
CA PHE A 32 7.65 -5.61 -9.93
C PHE A 32 6.46 -6.57 -10.07
N GLY A 33 6.20 -7.40 -9.05
CA GLY A 33 5.10 -8.36 -9.04
C GLY A 33 3.72 -7.68 -9.01
N GLY A 34 3.51 -6.80 -8.04
CA GLY A 34 2.23 -6.12 -7.82
C GLY A 34 1.82 -5.24 -9.01
N TYR A 35 2.70 -4.36 -9.49
CA TYR A 35 2.38 -3.56 -10.68
C TYR A 35 2.28 -4.39 -11.94
N GLY A 36 3.10 -5.44 -12.10
CA GLY A 36 2.98 -6.36 -13.24
C GLY A 36 1.59 -7.01 -13.32
N ILE A 37 1.08 -7.51 -12.20
CA ILE A 37 -0.28 -8.06 -12.10
C ILE A 37 -1.32 -6.96 -12.35
N TRP A 38 -1.14 -5.78 -11.78
CA TRP A 38 -2.06 -4.65 -11.95
C TRP A 38 -2.20 -4.20 -13.40
N PHE A 39 -1.09 -4.00 -14.12
CA PHE A 39 -1.12 -3.61 -15.52
C PHE A 39 -1.77 -4.68 -16.38
N ARG A 40 -1.47 -5.95 -16.13
CA ARG A 40 -2.11 -7.08 -16.83
C ARG A 40 -3.60 -7.20 -16.50
N ALA A 41 -4.03 -6.81 -15.31
CA ALA A 41 -5.44 -6.73 -14.96
C ALA A 41 -6.13 -5.60 -15.73
N LEU A 42 -5.51 -4.42 -15.84
CA LEU A 42 -6.06 -3.30 -16.61
C LEU A 42 -6.32 -3.62 -18.09
N GLU A 43 -5.56 -4.55 -18.68
CA GLU A 43 -5.83 -5.04 -20.05
C GLU A 43 -7.11 -5.89 -20.15
N ARG A 44 -7.58 -6.46 -19.03
CA ARG A 44 -8.67 -7.45 -18.97
C ARG A 44 -9.95 -6.94 -18.32
N ILE A 45 -9.85 -5.91 -17.48
CA ILE A 45 -11.00 -5.31 -16.80
C ILE A 45 -11.08 -3.81 -17.08
N PRO A 46 -12.30 -3.23 -17.22
CA PRO A 46 -12.46 -1.80 -17.38
C PRO A 46 -11.76 -1.03 -16.26
N ALA A 47 -11.03 0.03 -16.60
CA ALA A 47 -10.28 0.84 -15.65
C ALA A 47 -11.15 1.34 -14.48
N ALA A 48 -12.44 1.62 -14.75
CA ALA A 48 -13.43 1.98 -13.74
C ALA A 48 -13.63 0.90 -12.66
N SER A 49 -13.64 -0.38 -13.06
CA SER A 49 -13.74 -1.52 -12.15
C SER A 49 -12.41 -1.83 -11.48
N ALA A 50 -11.29 -1.68 -12.20
CA ALA A 50 -9.95 -1.85 -11.63
C ALA A 50 -9.71 -0.92 -10.44
N GLY A 51 -10.09 0.37 -10.56
CA GLY A 51 -9.98 1.33 -9.46
C GLY A 51 -10.75 0.92 -8.21
N ALA A 52 -11.83 0.12 -8.36
CA ALA A 52 -12.54 -0.46 -7.22
C ALA A 52 -11.67 -1.41 -6.40
N TYR A 53 -10.85 -2.21 -7.07
CA TYR A 53 -10.00 -3.23 -6.47
C TYR A 53 -8.81 -2.63 -5.72
N ILE A 54 -8.33 -1.44 -6.13
CA ILE A 54 -7.30 -0.72 -5.37
C ILE A 54 -7.76 -0.47 -3.94
N TYR A 55 -9.04 -0.11 -3.74
CA TYR A 55 -9.54 0.13 -2.38
C TYR A 55 -9.59 -1.13 -1.50
N ALA A 56 -9.65 -2.33 -2.10
CA ALA A 56 -9.54 -3.57 -1.34
C ALA A 56 -8.13 -3.76 -0.75
N SER A 57 -7.08 -3.24 -1.41
CA SER A 57 -5.70 -3.28 -0.89
C SER A 57 -5.59 -2.57 0.46
N THR A 58 -6.35 -1.49 0.66
CA THR A 58 -6.39 -0.78 1.94
C THR A 58 -6.96 -1.64 3.07
N LEU A 59 -8.02 -2.40 2.79
CA LEU A 59 -8.59 -3.34 3.76
C LEU A 59 -7.58 -4.45 4.09
N VAL A 60 -6.92 -4.99 3.06
CA VAL A 60 -5.87 -6.02 3.21
C VAL A 60 -4.71 -5.49 4.04
N ALA A 61 -4.28 -4.24 3.82
CA ALA A 61 -3.21 -3.62 4.59
C ALA A 61 -3.56 -3.49 6.09
N VAL A 62 -4.78 -3.03 6.40
CA VAL A 62 -5.26 -2.92 7.80
C VAL A 62 -5.32 -4.30 8.46
N VAL A 63 -5.94 -5.28 7.80
CA VAL A 63 -6.03 -6.65 8.34
C VAL A 63 -4.64 -7.26 8.49
N GLY A 64 -3.75 -7.03 7.53
CA GLY A 64 -2.35 -7.46 7.57
C GLY A 64 -1.57 -6.84 8.73
N GLY A 65 -1.74 -5.54 9.01
CA GLY A 65 -1.12 -4.88 10.16
C GLY A 65 -1.53 -5.52 11.49
N ILE A 66 -2.82 -5.84 11.64
CA ILE A 66 -3.35 -6.47 12.84
C ILE A 66 -2.87 -7.93 12.97
N VAL A 67 -3.01 -8.72 11.90
CA VAL A 67 -2.78 -10.18 11.96
C VAL A 67 -1.30 -10.54 11.82
N ILE A 68 -0.57 -9.88 10.92
CA ILE A 68 0.83 -10.21 10.60
C ILE A 68 1.79 -9.44 11.50
N LEU A 69 1.56 -8.14 11.69
CA LEU A 69 2.44 -7.30 12.51
C LEU A 69 2.04 -7.29 13.99
N GLY A 70 0.84 -7.78 14.33
CA GLY A 70 0.35 -7.79 15.71
C GLY A 70 0.04 -6.39 16.25
N GLU A 71 -0.27 -5.43 15.37
CA GLU A 71 -0.58 -4.06 15.79
C GLU A 71 -1.77 -4.03 16.75
N SER A 72 -1.58 -3.38 17.90
CA SER A 72 -2.62 -3.24 18.91
C SER A 72 -3.73 -2.32 18.41
N LEU A 73 -4.97 -2.81 18.46
CA LEU A 73 -6.15 -2.04 18.08
C LEU A 73 -6.42 -0.93 19.10
N THR A 74 -5.81 0.23 18.89
CA THR A 74 -6.09 1.42 19.67
C THR A 74 -7.37 2.09 19.20
N LEU A 75 -8.01 2.87 20.07
CA LEU A 75 -9.18 3.70 19.71
C LEU A 75 -8.88 4.62 18.50
N GLY A 76 -7.65 5.15 18.42
CA GLY A 76 -7.21 5.95 17.28
C GLY A 76 -7.11 5.15 15.98
N ALA A 77 -6.56 3.93 16.04
CA ALA A 77 -6.49 3.03 14.89
C ALA A 77 -7.88 2.61 14.41
N ILE A 78 -8.81 2.37 15.34
CA ILE A 78 -10.22 2.06 15.01
C ILE A 78 -10.87 3.26 14.32
N ALA A 79 -10.71 4.47 14.85
CA ALA A 79 -11.27 5.68 14.25
C ALA A 79 -10.68 5.95 12.86
N GLY A 80 -9.36 5.83 12.69
CA GLY A 80 -8.69 5.96 11.40
C GLY A 80 -9.13 4.89 10.40
N GLY A 81 -9.19 3.63 10.82
CA GLY A 81 -9.67 2.51 10.01
C GLY A 81 -11.13 2.70 9.57
N ALA A 82 -12.00 3.13 10.48
CA ALA A 82 -13.40 3.45 10.15
C ALA A 82 -13.51 4.60 9.15
N MET A 83 -12.70 5.65 9.30
CA MET A 83 -12.67 6.78 8.35
C MET A 83 -12.23 6.34 6.95
N VAL A 84 -11.21 5.48 6.87
CA VAL A 84 -10.72 4.90 5.61
C VAL A 84 -11.79 4.02 4.96
N ILE A 85 -12.43 3.13 5.71
CA ILE A 85 -13.52 2.28 5.19
C ILE A 85 -14.68 3.15 4.70
N ALA A 86 -15.08 4.18 5.45
CA ALA A 86 -16.13 5.10 5.04
C ALA A 86 -15.78 5.83 3.73
N GLY A 87 -14.53 6.30 3.60
CA GLY A 87 -14.04 6.93 2.36
C GLY A 87 -14.07 5.98 1.17
N VAL A 88 -13.65 4.72 1.36
CA VAL A 88 -13.73 3.67 0.33
C VAL A 88 -15.18 3.42 -0.08
N VAL A 89 -16.08 3.22 0.87
CA VAL A 89 -17.51 2.96 0.59
C VAL A 89 -18.12 4.14 -0.16
N LEU A 90 -17.84 5.37 0.26
CA LEU A 90 -18.31 6.57 -0.41
C LEU A 90 -17.79 6.67 -1.84
N ALA A 91 -16.49 6.45 -2.07
CA ALA A 91 -15.90 6.47 -3.41
C ALA A 91 -16.54 5.44 -4.35
N GLN A 92 -16.85 4.24 -3.84
CA GLN A 92 -17.52 3.19 -4.60
C GLN A 92 -18.98 3.57 -4.93
N GLN A 93 -19.71 4.16 -3.99
CA GLN A 93 -21.09 4.60 -4.18
C GLN A 93 -21.20 5.77 -5.17
N LEU A 94 -20.29 6.75 -5.07
CA LEU A 94 -20.22 7.86 -6.01
C LEU A 94 -19.98 7.37 -7.44
N ARG A 95 -19.09 6.40 -7.62
CA ARG A 95 -18.85 5.81 -8.95
C ARG A 95 -20.07 5.08 -9.49
N LYS A 96 -20.80 4.33 -8.66
CA LYS A 96 -22.02 3.61 -9.08
C LYS A 96 -23.14 4.57 -9.52
N ARG A 97 -23.12 5.83 -9.08
CA ARG A 97 -24.07 6.87 -9.48
C ARG A 97 -23.70 7.59 -10.79
N SER A 98 -22.44 7.55 -11.21
CA SER A 98 -21.95 8.21 -12.43
C SER A 98 -21.83 7.27 -13.65
N ALA A 99 -22.14 5.98 -13.48
CA ALA A 99 -22.23 4.99 -14.56
C ALA A 99 -23.70 4.63 -14.79
#